data_AF-A0A1M5MIM4-F1
#
_entry.id   AF-A0A1M5MIM4-F1
#
_cell.length_a   1.000
_cell.length_b   1.000
_cell.length_c   1.000
_cell.angle_alpha   90.00
_cell.angle_beta   90.00
_cell.angle_gamma   90.00
#
_symmetry.space_group_name_H-M   'P 1'
#
loop_
_entity.id
_entity.type
_entity.pdbx_description
1 polymer ?
#
loop_
_entity_poly.entity_id
_entity_poly.type
_entity_poly.pdbx_seq_one_letter_code
_entity_poly.pdbx_strand_id
1 'polypeptide(L)' 'MNSPENAMVLSGDERTQIQAFDRTKPMLPLRPSQIERRTHDYKRHGTASLYAAFDVRIDSLYLLPMMICCLM' A
#
# COMPACT_ATOMS: atom_id res chain seq x y z
N MET A 1 -5.36 34.44 -16.88
CA MET A 1 -4.32 33.86 -16.00
C MET A 1 -3.77 32.67 -16.76
N ASN A 2 -2.55 32.77 -17.31
CA ASN A 2 -1.94 31.67 -18.06
C ASN A 2 -1.08 30.86 -17.10
N SER A 3 -1.15 29.53 -17.20
CA SER A 3 -0.25 28.67 -16.44
C SER A 3 1.20 28.89 -16.88
N PRO A 4 2.17 28.79 -15.95
CA PRO A 4 3.59 28.94 -16.27
C PRO A 4 4.05 27.92 -17.32
N GLU A 5 5.03 28.32 -18.14
CA GLU A 5 5.71 27.41 -19.06
C GLU A 5 6.42 26.32 -18.24
N ASN A 6 6.13 25.04 -18.53
CA ASN A 6 6.60 23.85 -17.81
C ASN A 6 6.02 23.60 -16.40
N ALA A 7 4.92 24.24 -16.01
CA ALA A 7 4.27 23.94 -14.73
C ALA A 7 3.84 22.47 -14.63
N MET A 8 4.17 21.74 -13.56
CA MET A 8 3.71 20.36 -13.34
C MET A 8 2.40 20.35 -12.54
N VAL A 9 1.44 19.52 -12.97
CA VAL A 9 0.11 19.40 -12.32
C VAL A 9 -0.03 17.98 -11.80
N LEU A 10 0.07 17.83 -10.48
CA LEU A 10 -0.02 16.54 -9.81
C LEU A 10 -1.32 16.45 -9.00
N SER A 11 -1.97 15.29 -9.06
CA SER A 11 -2.99 14.88 -8.09
C SER A 11 -2.33 13.94 -7.08
N GLY A 12 -2.25 14.36 -5.82
CA GLY A 12 -1.70 13.54 -4.74
C GLY A 12 -2.79 12.81 -3.96
N ASP A 13 -2.50 11.61 -3.51
CA ASP A 13 -3.33 10.87 -2.56
C ASP A 13 -2.45 10.12 -1.56
N GLU A 14 -2.87 10.13 -0.29
CA GLU A 14 -2.27 9.35 0.76
C GLU A 14 -3.26 8.33 1.33
N ARG A 15 -2.74 7.12 1.53
CA ARG A 15 -3.41 6.10 2.33
C ARG A 15 -2.59 5.84 3.57
N THR A 16 -3.01 6.43 4.67
CA THR A 16 -2.39 6.27 5.99
C THR A 16 -2.95 5.07 6.74
N GLN A 17 -2.27 4.69 7.83
CA GLN A 17 -2.75 3.69 8.78
C GLN A 17 -3.04 2.30 8.15
N ILE A 18 -2.36 1.97 7.05
CA ILE A 18 -2.44 0.64 6.44
C ILE A 18 -1.85 -0.34 7.44
N GLN A 19 -2.66 -1.27 7.95
CA GLN A 19 -2.16 -2.22 8.93
C GLN A 19 -1.20 -3.22 8.25
N ALA A 20 0.05 -3.26 8.73
CA ALA A 20 1.06 -4.19 8.26
C ALA A 20 0.91 -5.51 9.03
N PHE A 21 0.32 -6.51 8.36
CA PHE A 21 -0.02 -7.79 8.97
C PHE A 21 0.61 -8.94 8.24
N ASP A 22 1.21 -9.85 9.03
CA ASP A 22 1.58 -11.18 8.56
C ASP A 22 0.79 -12.25 9.30
N ARG A 23 0.56 -13.36 8.62
CA ARG A 23 -0.02 -14.56 9.25
C ARG A 23 1.01 -15.17 10.18
N THR A 24 0.55 -15.56 11.38
CA THR A 24 1.43 -16.19 12.38
C THR A 24 1.88 -17.58 11.98
N LYS A 25 1.11 -18.28 11.14
CA LYS A 25 1.43 -19.62 10.66
C LYS A 25 1.37 -19.68 9.13
N PRO A 26 2.28 -20.42 8.49
CA PRO A 26 2.24 -20.64 7.05
C PRO A 26 1.01 -21.46 6.67
N MET A 27 0.55 -21.27 5.43
CA MET A 27 -0.56 -22.06 4.90
C MET A 27 -0.11 -23.52 4.74
N LEU A 28 -0.90 -24.44 5.27
CA LEU A 28 -0.65 -25.86 5.08
C LEU A 28 -1.04 -26.27 3.64
N PRO A 29 -0.35 -27.26 3.05
CA PRO A 29 -0.71 -27.78 1.74
C PRO A 29 -2.18 -28.24 1.72
N LEU A 30 -2.93 -27.78 0.73
CA LEU A 30 -4.32 -28.19 0.53
C LEU A 30 -4.37 -29.56 -0.13
N ARG A 31 -5.25 -30.43 0.37
CA ARG A 31 -5.58 -31.69 -0.29
C ARG A 31 -6.75 -31.46 -1.27
N PRO A 32 -6.85 -32.25 -2.35
CA PRO A 32 -8.03 -32.21 -3.21
C PRO A 32 -9.30 -32.38 -2.38
N SER A 33 -10.35 -31.60 -2.66
CA SER A 33 -11.62 -31.49 -1.90
C SER A 33 -11.58 -30.80 -0.52
N GLN A 34 -10.41 -30.31 -0.07
CA GLN A 34 -10.31 -29.63 1.22
C GLN A 34 -10.45 -28.10 1.07
N ILE A 35 -11.36 -27.50 1.83
CA ILE A 35 -11.53 -26.04 1.88
C ILE A 35 -10.32 -25.39 2.55
N GLU A 36 -9.87 -24.26 1.99
CA GLU A 36 -8.75 -23.48 2.54
C GLU A 36 -9.08 -22.97 3.94
N ARG A 37 -8.15 -23.17 4.88
CA ARG A 37 -8.27 -22.65 6.25
C ARG A 37 -7.07 -21.77 6.56
N ARG A 38 -7.34 -20.55 7.02
CA ARG A 38 -6.32 -19.62 7.52
C ARG A 38 -6.49 -19.44 9.02
N THR A 39 -5.38 -19.32 9.74
CA THR A 39 -5.42 -18.98 11.16
C THR A 39 -5.92 -17.55 11.33
N HIS A 40 -6.79 -17.35 12.32
CA HIS A 40 -7.31 -16.02 12.67
C HIS A 40 -6.22 -15.11 13.26
N ASP A 41 -5.13 -15.68 13.77
CA ASP A 41 -4.06 -14.91 14.42
C ASP A 41 -3.14 -14.22 13.41
N TYR A 42 -2.73 -13.00 13.74
CA TYR A 42 -1.83 -12.16 12.96
C TYR A 42 -0.70 -11.60 13.82
N LYS A 43 0.48 -11.45 13.23
CA LYS A 43 1.57 -10.64 13.77
C LYS A 43 1.42 -9.21 13.27
N ARG A 44 1.38 -8.25 14.19
CA ARG A 44 1.29 -6.82 13.85
C ARG A 44 2.69 -6.26 13.67
N HIS A 45 2.93 -5.63 12.52
CA HIS A 45 4.16 -4.90 12.20
C HIS A 45 3.95 -3.37 12.27
N GLY A 46 2.86 -2.96 12.91
CA GLY A 46 2.45 -1.57 12.98
C GLY A 46 1.60 -1.14 11.79
N THR A 47 1.69 0.13 11.44
CA THR A 47 0.98 0.73 10.30
C THR A 47 1.97 1.26 9.26
N ALA A 48 1.57 1.27 8.00
CA ALA A 48 2.29 1.86 6.89
C ALA A 48 1.47 2.99 6.27
N SER A 49 2.16 3.92 5.64
CA SER A 49 1.56 4.96 4.82
C SER A 49 1.99 4.79 3.37
N LEU A 50 1.04 4.88 2.45
CA LEU A 50 1.26 4.90 1.02
C LEU A 50 1.01 6.31 0.50
N TYR A 51 1.92 6.82 -0.31
CA TYR A 51 1.77 8.11 -0.98
C TYR A 51 1.91 7.89 -2.49
N ALA A 52 0.95 8.42 -3.24
CA ALA A 52 0.96 8.39 -4.69
C ALA A 52 0.74 9.80 -5.23
N ALA A 53 1.41 10.09 -6.35
CA ALA A 53 1.16 11.29 -7.13
C ALA A 53 0.91 10.89 -8.59
N PHE A 54 -0.15 11.43 -9.18
CA PHE A 54 -0.52 11.21 -10.56
C PHE A 54 -0.33 12.50 -11.36
N ASP A 55 0.51 12.48 -12.40
CA ASP A 55 0.60 13.61 -13.32
C ASP A 55 -0.55 13.55 -14.33
N VAL A 56 -1.45 14.51 -14.17
CA VAL A 56 -2.72 14.60 -14.91
C VAL A 56 -2.49 14.86 -16.40
N ARG A 57 -1.31 15.35 -16.79
CA ARG A 57 -1.02 15.75 -18.18
C ARG A 57 -0.32 14.67 -18.99
N ILE A 58 0.52 13.87 -18.33
CA ILE A 58 1.32 12.82 -18.99
C ILE A 58 0.84 11.41 -18.64
N ASP A 59 -0.21 11.27 -17.81
CA ASP A 59 -0.81 9.99 -17.42
C ASP A 59 0.23 9.05 -16.74
N SER A 60 1.02 9.61 -15.83
CA SER A 60 2.10 8.89 -15.13
C SER A 60 1.88 8.86 -13.62
N LEU A 61 2.07 7.69 -13.01
CA LEU A 61 1.93 7.47 -11.58
C LEU A 61 3.31 7.36 -10.90
N TYR A 62 3.52 8.21 -9.90
CA TYR A 62 4.68 8.20 -9.02
C TYR A 62 4.30 7.59 -7.67
N LEU A 63 4.92 6.46 -7.32
CA LEU A 63 4.78 5.84 -6.00
C LEU A 63 5.99 6.20 -5.13
N LEU A 64 5.71 6.70 -3.92
CA LEU A 64 6.75 6.88 -2.91
C LEU A 64 6.88 5.60 -2.07
N PRO A 65 8.11 5.26 -1.62
CA PRO A 65 8.34 4.05 -0.85
C PRO A 65 7.47 4.02 0.41
N MET A 66 6.89 2.86 0.69
CA MET A 66 6.08 2.66 1.89
C MET A 66 6.93 2.86 3.15
N MET A 67 6.67 3.93 3.89
CA MET A 67 7.23 4.09 5.24
C MET A 67 6.36 3.32 6.23
N ILE A 68 6.96 2.38 6.96
CA ILE A 68 6.32 1.75 8.12
C ILE A 68 6.35 2.79 9.24
N CYS A 69 5.21 3.40 9.50
CA CYS A 69 4.99 4.51 10.44
C CYS A 69 5.11 4.08 11.92
N CYS A 70 5.59 2.86 12.20
CA CYS A 70 5.64 2.27 13.54
C CYS A 70 7.08 2.01 14.04
N LEU A 71 8.08 2.61 13.39
CA LEU A 71 9.47 2.59 13.86
C LEU A 71 9.83 3.82 14.73
N MET A 72 8.83 4.53 15.23
CA MET A 72 8.95 5.67 16.16
C MET A 72 8.50 5.25 17.56
#